data_AF-A0A954VBW6-F1
#
_entry.id   AF-A0A954VBW6-F1
#
_cell.length_a   1.000
_cell.length_b   1.000
_cell.length_c   1.000
_cell.angle_alpha   90.00
_cell.angle_beta   90.00
_cell.angle_gamma   90.00
#
_symmetry.space_group_name_H-M   'P 1'
#
loop_
_entity.id
_entity.type
_entity.pdbx_description
1 polymer ?
#
loop_
_entity_poly.entity_id
_entity_poly.type
_entity_poly.pdbx_seq_one_letter_code
_entity_poly.pdbx_strand_id
1 'polypeptide(L)'
;MSWQIATSGLPVRSVSFVLVFIIVVGVGPEPASALDPSSPQVRSMIGRAKTYLESRQAEESRLGGRCLVGAVFMKDGQKNHPLVMEAVEACREASRATDVSYDVYSLGISIMFLVDLDSEEYRSEIQRLLDRLMRIQKDFGGWGYTSGPSVLTGDTSMTQYAVLALWTSHQRGYVRSSEPVQRVAAWLLRTQDPSGAWGYQGRDPGEYTRIEQSEVRHSLAAAGLGSTYMCADMLGMAKSMVGRRGRSSPENSDAELPPALKLVVEESGTKKLAGGRVDPSVLSRAIRDGNTWFEKNFTIKTEEWNYYYLYGLE
;
A
#
# COMPACT_ATOMS: atom_id res chain seq x y z
N MET A 1 -40.17 84.30 -26.51
CA MET A 1 -40.37 85.29 -25.44
C MET A 1 -39.08 85.29 -24.62
N SER A 2 -38.35 86.41 -24.71
CA SER A 2 -37.26 86.95 -23.84
C SER A 2 -36.98 86.20 -22.50
N TRP A 3 -35.75 85.97 -22.01
CA TRP A 3 -34.59 86.86 -21.82
C TRP A 3 -33.30 86.06 -21.56
N GLN A 4 -32.14 86.68 -21.85
CA GLN A 4 -30.81 86.33 -21.33
C GLN A 4 -30.69 86.63 -19.83
N ILE A 5 -29.68 86.10 -19.13
CA ILE A 5 -28.75 86.87 -18.27
C ILE A 5 -27.50 86.03 -17.99
N ALA A 6 -26.34 86.66 -18.19
CA ALA A 6 -25.01 86.23 -17.82
C ALA A 6 -24.73 86.52 -16.33
N THR A 7 -23.71 85.89 -15.74
CA THR A 7 -22.52 86.55 -15.14
C THR A 7 -21.90 85.72 -14.01
N SER A 8 -20.60 85.43 -14.20
CA SER A 8 -19.46 85.50 -13.27
C SER A 8 -19.61 85.20 -11.77
N GLY A 9 -18.73 84.32 -11.27
CA GLY A 9 -18.27 84.27 -9.88
C GLY A 9 -17.09 83.31 -9.69
N LEU A 10 -15.86 83.83 -9.74
CA LEU A 10 -14.62 83.21 -9.19
C LEU A 10 -14.58 83.44 -7.66
N PRO A 11 -13.58 82.96 -6.88
CA PRO A 11 -12.92 81.64 -6.82
C PRO A 11 -12.81 81.13 -5.35
N VAL A 12 -12.81 79.82 -5.07
CA VAL A 12 -12.31 79.32 -3.75
C VAL A 12 -11.58 77.98 -3.87
N ARG A 13 -10.25 78.10 -3.80
CA ARG A 13 -9.25 77.23 -3.14
C ARG A 13 -9.33 75.71 -3.29
N SER A 14 -8.29 75.20 -3.94
CA SER A 14 -7.81 73.83 -4.02
C SER A 14 -7.76 73.09 -2.69
N VAL A 15 -8.31 71.87 -2.67
CA VAL A 15 -7.83 70.77 -1.83
C VAL A 15 -7.63 69.57 -2.74
N SER A 16 -6.40 69.38 -3.21
CA SER A 16 -6.01 68.17 -3.92
C SER A 16 -5.91 67.03 -2.91
N PHE A 17 -6.90 66.13 -2.87
CA PHE A 17 -6.75 64.84 -2.20
C PHE A 17 -5.86 63.95 -3.07
N VAL A 18 -4.62 63.76 -2.65
CA VAL A 18 -3.74 62.71 -3.18
C VAL A 18 -4.26 61.37 -2.65
N LEU A 19 -4.95 60.62 -3.50
CA LEU A 19 -5.30 59.22 -3.24
C LEU A 19 -4.03 58.38 -3.38
N VAL A 20 -3.44 58.01 -2.25
CA VAL A 20 -2.39 56.98 -2.17
C VAL A 20 -3.07 55.63 -2.37
N PHE A 21 -2.92 55.04 -3.56
CA PHE A 21 -3.25 53.64 -3.79
C PHE A 21 -2.19 52.76 -3.10
N ILE A 22 -2.54 52.19 -1.95
CA ILE A 22 -1.76 51.11 -1.35
C ILE A 22 -2.03 49.86 -2.20
N ILE A 23 -1.04 49.48 -3.02
CA ILE A 23 -1.00 48.16 -3.66
C ILE A 23 -0.70 47.15 -2.56
N VAL A 24 -1.74 46.51 -2.02
CA VAL A 24 -1.58 45.29 -1.24
C VAL A 24 -1.20 44.20 -2.23
N VAL A 25 0.10 43.92 -2.36
CA VAL A 25 0.57 42.69 -3.00
C VAL A 25 0.14 41.56 -2.08
N GLY A 26 -0.95 40.88 -2.44
CA GLY A 26 -1.35 39.65 -1.80
C GLY A 26 -0.23 38.63 -1.96
N VAL A 27 0.50 38.37 -0.87
CA VAL A 27 1.36 37.18 -0.77
C VAL A 27 0.39 36.00 -0.71
N GLY A 28 0.04 35.46 -1.88
CA GLY A 28 -0.62 34.18 -1.97
C GLY A 28 0.29 33.11 -1.34
N PRO A 29 -0.27 32.03 -0.76
CA PRO A 29 0.55 30.93 -0.30
C PRO A 29 1.44 30.46 -1.46
N GLU A 30 2.76 30.39 -1.24
CA GLU A 30 3.65 29.82 -2.25
C GLU A 30 3.15 28.43 -2.60
N PRO A 31 3.12 28.05 -3.89
CA PRO A 31 2.80 26.69 -4.27
C PRO A 31 3.81 25.77 -3.59
N ALA A 32 3.33 24.93 -2.68
CA ALA A 32 4.14 23.87 -2.13
C ALA A 32 4.52 22.94 -3.30
N SER A 33 5.74 23.12 -3.81
CA SER A 33 6.28 22.26 -4.85
C SER A 33 6.60 20.91 -4.20
N ALA A 34 5.64 20.00 -4.21
CA ALA A 34 5.87 18.62 -3.79
C ALA A 34 6.97 18.02 -4.69
N LEU A 35 7.93 17.32 -4.08
CA LEU A 35 8.91 16.57 -4.83
C LEU A 35 8.20 15.42 -5.56
N ASP A 36 8.51 15.24 -6.82
CA ASP A 36 8.05 14.14 -7.65
C ASP A 36 9.24 13.29 -8.15
N PRO A 37 9.02 12.10 -8.73
CA PRO A 37 10.12 11.25 -9.24
C PRO A 37 11.07 11.94 -10.23
N SER A 38 10.61 13.00 -10.93
CA SER A 38 11.42 13.80 -11.86
C SER A 38 12.09 15.02 -11.20
N SER A 39 11.93 15.24 -9.90
CA SER A 39 12.63 16.31 -9.21
C SER A 39 14.15 16.01 -9.17
N PRO A 40 15.04 16.98 -9.47
CA PRO A 40 16.49 16.76 -9.49
C PRO A 40 17.05 16.16 -8.19
N GLN A 41 16.51 16.58 -7.05
CA GLN A 41 16.87 16.10 -5.72
C GLN A 41 16.52 14.62 -5.55
N VAL A 42 15.34 14.20 -6.02
CA VAL A 42 14.88 12.80 -5.98
C VAL A 42 15.74 11.92 -6.88
N ARG A 43 15.99 12.35 -8.12
CA ARG A 43 16.91 11.63 -9.02
C ARG A 43 18.32 11.51 -8.44
N SER A 44 18.83 12.58 -7.82
CA SER A 44 20.15 12.58 -7.18
C SER A 44 20.21 11.61 -6.00
N MET A 45 19.15 11.55 -5.18
CA MET A 45 19.02 10.58 -4.10
C MET A 45 19.00 9.14 -4.61
N ILE A 46 18.18 8.84 -5.63
CA ILE A 46 18.10 7.51 -6.27
C ILE A 46 19.46 7.12 -6.86
N GLY A 47 20.14 8.05 -7.55
CA GLY A 47 21.46 7.81 -8.12
C GLY A 47 22.48 7.39 -7.05
N ARG A 48 22.56 8.12 -5.93
CA ARG A 48 23.44 7.74 -4.81
C ARG A 48 23.08 6.39 -4.21
N ALA A 49 21.80 6.09 -4.05
CA ALA A 49 21.35 4.81 -3.52
C ALA A 49 21.78 3.64 -4.42
N LYS A 50 21.63 3.79 -5.75
CA LYS A 50 22.07 2.76 -6.71
C LYS A 50 23.58 2.53 -6.68
N THR A 51 24.38 3.60 -6.65
CA THR A 51 25.84 3.48 -6.49
C THR A 51 26.23 2.75 -5.21
N TYR A 52 25.51 3.00 -4.10
CA TYR A 52 25.72 2.27 -2.87
C TYR A 52 25.37 0.77 -3.01
N LEU A 53 24.24 0.46 -3.65
CA LEU A 53 23.78 -0.92 -3.88
C LEU A 53 24.70 -1.73 -4.81
N GLU A 54 25.42 -1.08 -5.73
CA GLU A 54 26.44 -1.71 -6.56
C GLU A 54 27.72 -2.03 -5.79
N SER A 55 27.90 -1.45 -4.60
CA SER A 55 29.11 -1.64 -3.80
C SER A 55 29.05 -2.90 -2.95
N ARG A 56 30.24 -3.42 -2.59
CA ARG A 56 30.38 -4.54 -1.63
C ARG A 56 29.78 -4.26 -0.25
N GLN A 57 29.55 -2.99 0.10
CA GLN A 57 28.96 -2.61 1.39
C GLN A 57 27.47 -2.93 1.46
N ALA A 58 26.82 -3.16 0.33
CA ALA A 58 25.40 -3.51 0.24
C ALA A 58 25.17 -5.01 -0.03
N GLU A 59 26.20 -5.85 0.19
CA GLU A 59 26.08 -7.29 -0.04
C GLU A 59 24.99 -7.90 0.87
N GLU A 60 24.05 -8.61 0.26
CA GLU A 60 22.90 -9.20 0.93
C GLU A 60 22.79 -10.68 0.58
N SER A 61 22.65 -11.50 1.62
CA SER A 61 22.69 -12.96 1.51
C SER A 61 21.29 -13.57 1.45
N ARG A 62 20.28 -12.87 2.01
CA ARG A 62 18.91 -13.33 2.03
C ARG A 62 18.28 -13.18 0.66
N LEU A 63 17.53 -14.20 0.25
CA LEU A 63 16.81 -14.22 -1.03
C LEU A 63 15.95 -12.95 -1.22
N GLY A 64 15.12 -12.61 -0.23
CA GLY A 64 14.26 -11.42 -0.32
C GLY A 64 15.05 -10.13 -0.45
N GLY A 65 16.16 -10.02 0.27
CA GLY A 65 17.00 -8.83 0.21
C GLY A 65 17.67 -8.65 -1.15
N ARG A 66 18.18 -9.73 -1.77
CA ARG A 66 18.67 -9.69 -3.17
C ARG A 66 17.58 -9.25 -4.15
N CYS A 67 16.36 -9.75 -3.96
CA CYS A 67 15.21 -9.35 -4.78
C CYS A 67 14.86 -7.86 -4.62
N LEU A 68 14.93 -7.30 -3.41
CA LEU A 68 14.74 -5.86 -3.20
C LEU A 68 15.81 -5.03 -3.91
N VAL A 69 17.07 -5.46 -3.84
CA VAL A 69 18.17 -4.78 -4.55
C VAL A 69 17.94 -4.83 -6.06
N GLY A 70 17.64 -6.01 -6.61
CA GLY A 70 17.28 -6.16 -8.03
C GLY A 70 16.08 -5.28 -8.42
N ALA A 71 15.05 -5.22 -7.57
CA ALA A 71 13.85 -4.43 -7.84
C ALA A 71 14.13 -2.94 -8.02
N VAL A 72 15.13 -2.37 -7.32
CA VAL A 72 15.53 -0.97 -7.51
C VAL A 72 15.94 -0.70 -8.96
N PHE A 73 16.82 -1.55 -9.53
CA PHE A 73 17.30 -1.39 -10.91
C PHE A 73 16.21 -1.72 -11.94
N MET A 74 15.40 -2.75 -11.66
CA MET A 74 14.26 -3.12 -12.49
C MET A 74 13.26 -1.96 -12.62
N LYS A 75 12.87 -1.33 -11.50
CA LYS A 75 11.89 -0.21 -11.49
C LYS A 75 12.46 1.05 -12.15
N ASP A 76 13.78 1.19 -12.20
CA ASP A 76 14.48 2.22 -12.98
C ASP A 76 14.65 1.85 -14.48
N GLY A 77 13.97 0.80 -14.95
CA GLY A 77 13.98 0.35 -16.35
C GLY A 77 15.17 -0.53 -16.74
N GLN A 78 16.05 -0.88 -15.80
CA GLN A 78 17.28 -1.64 -16.07
C GLN A 78 17.09 -3.14 -15.82
N LYS A 79 16.15 -3.76 -16.54
CA LYS A 79 15.79 -5.17 -16.33
C LYS A 79 16.96 -6.16 -16.52
N ASN A 80 17.96 -5.83 -17.33
CA ASN A 80 19.12 -6.68 -17.59
C ASN A 80 20.33 -6.35 -16.70
N HIS A 81 20.16 -5.53 -15.67
CA HIS A 81 21.24 -5.15 -14.76
C HIS A 81 21.80 -6.38 -14.03
N PRO A 82 23.12 -6.49 -13.78
CA PRO A 82 23.71 -7.66 -13.12
C PRO A 82 23.05 -8.05 -11.80
N LEU A 83 22.67 -7.06 -10.97
CA LEU A 83 21.97 -7.31 -9.69
C LEU A 83 20.53 -7.81 -9.87
N VAL A 84 19.87 -7.51 -11.00
CA VAL A 84 18.56 -8.10 -11.34
C VAL A 84 18.76 -9.57 -11.71
N MET A 85 19.77 -9.87 -12.54
CA MET A 85 20.08 -11.23 -12.96
C MET A 85 20.53 -12.11 -11.79
N GLU A 86 21.28 -11.54 -10.83
CA GLU A 86 21.66 -12.22 -9.59
C GLU A 86 20.43 -12.59 -8.75
N ALA A 87 19.48 -11.66 -8.59
CA ALA A 87 18.23 -11.92 -7.90
C ALA A 87 17.38 -13.00 -8.59
N VAL A 88 17.33 -12.99 -9.93
CA VAL A 88 16.67 -14.04 -10.73
C VAL A 88 17.30 -15.40 -10.50
N GLU A 89 18.62 -15.51 -10.52
CA GLU A 89 19.28 -16.80 -10.30
C GLU A 89 19.05 -17.30 -8.87
N ALA A 90 19.12 -16.42 -7.87
CA ALA A 90 18.77 -16.77 -6.49
C ALA A 90 17.32 -17.29 -6.37
N CYS A 91 16.36 -16.70 -7.09
CA CYS A 91 14.99 -17.21 -7.15
C CYS A 91 14.91 -18.58 -7.83
N ARG A 92 15.65 -18.80 -8.92
CA ARG A 92 15.70 -20.09 -9.62
C ARG A 92 16.26 -21.18 -8.73
N GLU A 93 17.34 -20.90 -8.01
CA GLU A 93 17.91 -21.82 -7.01
C GLU A 93 16.89 -22.14 -5.91
N ALA A 94 16.27 -21.11 -5.32
CA ALA A 94 15.27 -21.27 -4.27
C ALA A 94 14.04 -22.08 -4.74
N SER A 95 13.62 -21.90 -6.00
CA SER A 95 12.51 -22.65 -6.59
C SER A 95 12.81 -24.13 -6.79
N ARG A 96 14.09 -24.50 -6.97
CA ARG A 96 14.58 -25.87 -7.18
C ARG A 96 14.96 -26.56 -5.88
N ALA A 97 15.31 -25.80 -4.84
CA ALA A 97 15.70 -26.34 -3.55
C ALA A 97 14.58 -27.17 -2.93
N THR A 98 14.91 -28.33 -2.36
CA THR A 98 14.00 -29.20 -1.61
C THR A 98 14.16 -29.03 -0.11
N ASP A 99 15.41 -28.94 0.37
CA ASP A 99 15.76 -29.07 1.79
C ASP A 99 16.18 -27.75 2.45
N VAL A 100 16.06 -26.63 1.74
CA VAL A 100 16.33 -25.29 2.27
C VAL A 100 15.03 -24.66 2.78
N SER A 101 15.02 -24.22 4.03
CA SER A 101 13.94 -23.40 4.58
C SER A 101 14.21 -21.92 4.25
N TYR A 102 13.21 -21.25 3.67
CA TYR A 102 13.22 -19.81 3.46
C TYR A 102 12.20 -19.15 4.36
N ASP A 103 12.54 -17.97 4.87
CA ASP A 103 11.59 -17.17 5.64
C ASP A 103 10.48 -16.60 4.74
N VAL A 104 9.38 -16.21 5.36
CA VAL A 104 8.17 -15.76 4.65
C VAL A 104 8.41 -14.44 3.91
N TYR A 105 9.25 -13.54 4.41
CA TYR A 105 9.60 -12.31 3.70
C TYR A 105 10.36 -12.63 2.43
N SER A 106 11.36 -13.51 2.50
CA SER A 106 12.13 -13.95 1.34
C SER A 106 11.27 -14.59 0.27
N LEU A 107 10.34 -15.48 0.66
CA LEU A 107 9.40 -16.08 -0.29
C LEU A 107 8.44 -15.04 -0.88
N GLY A 108 7.83 -14.20 -0.04
CA GLY A 108 6.89 -13.20 -0.51
C GLY A 108 7.52 -12.21 -1.49
N ILE A 109 8.69 -11.66 -1.14
CA ILE A 109 9.41 -10.69 -1.96
C ILE A 109 9.89 -11.31 -3.28
N SER A 110 10.43 -12.53 -3.26
CA SER A 110 10.89 -13.19 -4.50
C SER A 110 9.75 -13.45 -5.47
N ILE A 111 8.57 -13.86 -4.98
CA ILE A 111 7.37 -14.02 -5.81
C ILE A 111 6.97 -12.70 -6.43
N MET A 112 6.84 -11.63 -5.64
CA MET A 112 6.49 -10.29 -6.15
C MET A 112 7.50 -9.80 -7.18
N PHE A 113 8.80 -9.98 -6.92
CA PHE A 113 9.87 -9.59 -7.82
C PHE A 113 9.77 -10.28 -9.18
N LEU A 114 9.61 -11.60 -9.21
CA LEU A 114 9.49 -12.34 -10.47
C LEU A 114 8.21 -11.97 -11.25
N VAL A 115 7.08 -11.80 -10.55
CA VAL A 115 5.81 -11.39 -11.16
C VAL A 115 5.93 -10.00 -11.79
N ASP A 116 6.59 -9.05 -11.12
CA ASP A 116 6.80 -7.69 -11.62
C ASP A 116 7.83 -7.62 -12.76
N LEU A 117 8.84 -8.50 -12.73
CA LEU A 117 9.89 -8.52 -13.74
C LEU A 117 9.37 -9.03 -15.08
N ASP A 118 8.84 -10.27 -15.09
CA ASP A 118 8.19 -10.92 -16.22
C ASP A 118 7.42 -12.19 -15.76
N SER A 119 6.10 -12.05 -15.59
CA SER A 119 5.28 -13.15 -15.09
C SER A 119 5.15 -14.34 -16.03
N GLU A 120 5.41 -14.18 -17.33
CA GLU A 120 5.32 -15.27 -18.30
C GLU A 120 6.65 -16.03 -18.40
N GLU A 121 7.77 -15.31 -18.43
CA GLU A 121 9.11 -15.91 -18.46
C GLU A 121 9.35 -16.78 -17.21
N TYR A 122 9.02 -16.28 -16.03
CA TYR A 122 9.32 -16.93 -14.75
C TYR A 122 8.16 -17.76 -14.18
N ARG A 123 7.23 -18.18 -15.04
CA ARG A 123 6.01 -18.91 -14.67
C ARG A 123 6.26 -20.10 -13.74
N SER A 124 7.32 -20.86 -14.00
CA SER A 124 7.60 -22.11 -13.27
C SER A 124 8.12 -21.83 -11.86
N GLU A 125 8.98 -20.83 -11.73
CA GLU A 125 9.62 -20.37 -10.50
C GLU A 125 8.57 -19.74 -9.59
N ILE A 126 7.73 -18.85 -10.16
CA ILE A 126 6.60 -18.23 -9.46
C ILE A 126 5.70 -19.30 -8.85
N GLN A 127 5.25 -20.29 -9.64
CA GLN A 127 4.35 -21.33 -9.14
C GLN A 127 5.00 -22.16 -8.02
N ARG A 128 6.27 -22.55 -8.17
CA ARG A 128 6.96 -23.36 -7.14
C ARG A 128 7.16 -22.60 -5.83
N LEU A 129 7.55 -21.32 -5.91
CA LEU A 129 7.72 -20.46 -4.73
C LEU A 129 6.36 -20.19 -4.06
N LEU A 130 5.31 -19.96 -4.85
CA LEU A 130 3.95 -19.78 -4.36
C LEU A 130 3.42 -21.05 -3.66
N ASP A 131 3.62 -22.23 -4.25
CA ASP A 131 3.23 -23.51 -3.65
C ASP A 131 3.95 -23.74 -2.31
N ARG A 132 5.23 -23.36 -2.25
CA ARG A 132 6.01 -23.40 -1.01
C ARG A 132 5.47 -22.43 0.04
N LEU A 133 5.17 -21.19 -0.33
CA LEU A 133 4.57 -20.20 0.56
C LEU A 133 3.22 -20.67 1.12
N MET A 134 2.36 -21.25 0.28
CA MET A 134 1.07 -21.81 0.70
C MET A 134 1.23 -23.03 1.62
N ARG A 135 2.23 -23.89 1.37
CA ARG A 135 2.51 -25.07 2.21
C ARG A 135 2.88 -24.71 3.64
N ILE A 136 3.56 -23.58 3.84
CA ILE A 136 3.98 -23.13 5.18
C ILE A 136 2.94 -22.23 5.87
N GLN A 137 1.75 -22.06 5.28
CA GLN A 137 0.63 -21.41 5.94
C GLN A 137 0.19 -22.24 7.14
N LYS A 138 0.11 -21.62 8.32
CA LYS A 138 -0.14 -22.31 9.59
C LYS A 138 -1.63 -22.61 9.77
N ASP A 139 -1.97 -23.57 10.62
CA ASP A 139 -3.35 -24.07 10.80
C ASP A 139 -4.38 -22.96 11.03
N PHE A 140 -4.03 -21.98 11.87
CA PHE A 140 -4.87 -20.81 12.16
C PHE A 140 -5.13 -19.90 10.96
N GLY A 141 -4.29 -19.98 9.91
CA GLY A 141 -4.48 -19.34 8.60
C GLY A 141 -3.49 -18.22 8.25
N GLY A 142 -2.75 -17.71 9.22
CA GLY A 142 -1.67 -16.75 8.97
C GLY A 142 -0.31 -17.42 8.74
N TRP A 143 0.72 -16.59 8.69
CA TRP A 143 2.12 -16.99 8.66
C TRP A 143 2.84 -16.48 9.91
N GLY A 144 3.98 -17.08 10.24
CA GLY A 144 4.75 -16.67 11.40
C GLY A 144 6.01 -17.51 11.53
N TYR A 145 6.69 -17.33 12.66
CA TYR A 145 7.90 -18.08 12.97
C TYR A 145 7.65 -19.59 13.01
N THR A 146 8.64 -20.35 12.54
CA THR A 146 8.68 -21.82 12.52
C THR A 146 9.45 -22.41 13.70
N SER A 147 10.12 -21.56 14.49
CA SER A 147 10.88 -21.95 15.68
C SER A 147 10.80 -20.86 16.74
N GLY A 148 11.05 -21.23 17.99
CA GLY A 148 11.06 -20.29 19.12
C GLY A 148 9.68 -20.07 19.74
N PRO A 149 9.55 -19.10 20.67
CA PRO A 149 8.37 -18.95 21.51
C PRO A 149 7.10 -18.53 20.74
N SER A 150 7.25 -17.91 19.57
CA SER A 150 6.15 -17.41 18.75
C SER A 150 5.64 -18.42 17.71
N VAL A 151 5.99 -19.70 17.83
CA VAL A 151 5.57 -20.75 16.88
C VAL A 151 4.08 -21.08 16.95
N LEU A 152 3.37 -20.69 18.00
CA LEU A 152 1.93 -20.91 18.14
C LEU A 152 1.08 -19.73 17.68
N THR A 153 1.68 -18.56 17.46
CA THR A 153 1.01 -17.34 17.01
C THR A 153 1.29 -17.07 15.52
N GLY A 154 0.47 -16.18 14.95
CA GLY A 154 0.70 -15.60 13.64
C GLY A 154 1.36 -14.23 13.75
N ASP A 155 2.33 -13.97 12.89
CA ASP A 155 3.01 -12.68 12.78
C ASP A 155 2.31 -11.86 11.70
N THR A 156 1.77 -10.70 12.09
CA THR A 156 0.99 -9.83 11.18
C THR A 156 1.86 -9.30 10.03
N SER A 157 3.13 -8.97 10.28
CA SER A 157 4.06 -8.47 9.26
C SER A 157 4.46 -9.57 8.26
N MET A 158 4.77 -10.78 8.74
CA MET A 158 5.03 -11.92 7.85
C MET A 158 3.80 -12.28 7.03
N THR A 159 2.62 -12.25 7.67
CA THR A 159 1.34 -12.51 7.00
C THR A 159 1.07 -11.47 5.90
N GLN A 160 1.40 -10.20 6.12
CA GLN A 160 1.27 -9.16 5.08
C GLN A 160 2.05 -9.50 3.82
N TYR A 161 3.32 -9.92 3.94
CA TYR A 161 4.13 -10.29 2.77
C TYR A 161 3.61 -11.54 2.06
N ALA A 162 3.07 -12.51 2.81
CA ALA A 162 2.41 -13.66 2.20
C ALA A 162 1.15 -13.25 1.41
N VAL A 163 0.34 -12.35 1.97
CA VAL A 163 -0.88 -11.84 1.31
C VAL A 163 -0.54 -10.98 0.09
N LEU A 164 0.48 -10.13 0.17
CA LEU A 164 0.98 -9.37 -0.98
C LEU A 164 1.40 -10.29 -2.12
N ALA A 165 2.18 -11.34 -1.82
CA ALA A 165 2.60 -12.32 -2.82
C ALA A 165 1.42 -13.08 -3.43
N LEU A 166 0.43 -13.48 -2.62
CA LEU A 166 -0.81 -14.11 -3.09
C LEU A 166 -1.60 -13.15 -3.98
N TRP A 167 -1.78 -11.90 -3.56
CA TRP A 167 -2.57 -10.92 -4.30
C TRP A 167 -1.91 -10.59 -5.65
N THR A 168 -0.61 -10.29 -5.67
CA THR A 168 0.15 -10.02 -6.91
C THR A 168 0.13 -11.22 -7.86
N SER A 169 0.26 -12.44 -7.33
CA SER A 169 0.12 -13.68 -8.11
C SER A 169 -1.30 -13.89 -8.63
N HIS A 170 -2.31 -13.54 -7.83
CA HIS A 170 -3.72 -13.65 -8.21
C HIS A 170 -4.04 -12.74 -9.40
N GLN A 171 -3.52 -11.50 -9.42
CA GLN A 171 -3.70 -10.58 -10.55
C GLN A 171 -3.16 -11.15 -11.88
N ARG A 172 -2.28 -12.15 -11.83
CA ARG A 172 -1.73 -12.85 -13.00
C ARG A 172 -2.29 -14.27 -13.18
N GLY A 173 -3.31 -14.66 -12.42
CA GLY A 173 -3.98 -15.96 -12.55
C GLY A 173 -3.23 -17.16 -11.97
N TYR A 174 -2.21 -16.94 -11.11
CA TYR A 174 -1.45 -18.02 -10.49
C TYR A 174 -2.14 -18.65 -9.27
N VAL A 175 -2.96 -17.88 -8.56
CA VAL A 175 -3.73 -18.39 -7.41
C VAL A 175 -4.99 -19.11 -7.91
N ARG A 176 -5.04 -20.44 -7.73
CA ARG A 176 -6.11 -21.30 -8.23
C ARG A 176 -7.12 -21.75 -7.17
N SER A 177 -6.79 -21.61 -5.89
CA SER A 177 -7.66 -21.99 -4.77
C SER A 177 -7.97 -20.76 -3.91
N SER A 178 -9.23 -20.64 -3.50
CA SER A 178 -9.65 -19.65 -2.51
C SER A 178 -9.25 -20.02 -1.09
N GLU A 179 -8.93 -21.28 -0.80
CA GLU A 179 -8.74 -21.78 0.56
C GLU A 179 -7.64 -21.02 1.33
N PRO A 180 -6.41 -20.83 0.81
CA PRO A 180 -5.38 -20.10 1.54
C PRO A 180 -5.81 -18.65 1.86
N VAL A 181 -6.49 -18.00 0.91
CA VAL A 181 -7.00 -16.63 1.07
C VAL A 181 -8.11 -16.56 2.11
N GLN A 182 -9.02 -17.54 2.13
CA GLN A 182 -10.07 -17.62 3.15
C GLN A 182 -9.51 -17.82 4.55
N ARG A 183 -8.50 -18.67 4.69
CA ARG A 183 -7.87 -18.98 5.98
C ARG A 183 -7.18 -17.74 6.56
N VAL A 184 -6.41 -17.02 5.76
CA VAL A 184 -5.75 -15.79 6.22
C VAL A 184 -6.75 -14.67 6.49
N ALA A 185 -7.80 -14.53 5.66
CA ALA A 185 -8.89 -13.59 5.93
C ALA A 185 -9.56 -13.90 7.27
N ALA A 186 -9.91 -15.16 7.52
CA ALA A 186 -10.52 -15.57 8.78
C ALA A 186 -9.60 -15.28 9.98
N TRP A 187 -8.29 -15.57 9.87
CA TRP A 187 -7.31 -15.24 10.91
C TRP A 187 -7.27 -13.74 11.19
N LEU A 188 -7.10 -12.89 10.18
CA LEU A 188 -7.05 -11.43 10.31
C LEU A 188 -8.30 -10.88 11.01
N LEU A 189 -9.48 -11.44 10.71
CA LEU A 189 -10.74 -11.01 11.30
C LEU A 189 -10.89 -11.42 12.78
N ARG A 190 -10.30 -12.56 13.17
CA ARG A 190 -10.31 -13.03 14.57
C ARG A 190 -9.24 -12.33 15.43
N THR A 191 -8.12 -11.94 14.83
CA THR A 191 -6.97 -11.33 15.53
C THR A 191 -6.95 -9.80 15.50
N GLN A 192 -7.94 -9.16 14.90
CA GLN A 192 -8.07 -7.71 14.98
C GLN A 192 -8.32 -7.29 16.43
N ASP A 193 -7.64 -6.24 16.88
CA ASP A 193 -7.80 -5.64 18.19
C ASP A 193 -9.16 -4.92 18.32
N PRO A 194 -9.77 -4.83 19.53
CA PRO A 194 -10.99 -4.04 19.73
C PRO A 194 -10.88 -2.57 19.30
N SER A 195 -9.68 -1.99 19.27
CA SER A 195 -9.44 -0.63 18.74
C SER A 195 -9.64 -0.51 17.23
N GLY A 196 -9.63 -1.63 16.49
CA GLY A 196 -9.70 -1.68 15.02
C GLY A 196 -8.36 -1.92 14.33
N ALA A 197 -7.24 -1.87 15.05
CA ALA A 197 -5.91 -2.17 14.50
C ALA A 197 -5.49 -3.64 14.70
N TRP A 198 -4.23 -3.97 14.41
CA TRP A 198 -3.64 -5.29 14.61
C TRP A 198 -2.36 -5.20 15.43
N GLY A 199 -2.12 -6.21 16.25
CA GLY A 199 -0.89 -6.40 17.00
C GLY A 199 0.15 -7.21 16.21
N TYR A 200 1.33 -7.42 16.82
CA TYR A 200 2.44 -8.09 16.15
C TYR A 200 2.25 -9.61 16.06
N GLN A 201 2.06 -10.26 17.22
CA GLN A 201 1.78 -11.68 17.35
C GLN A 201 0.29 -11.88 17.64
N GLY A 202 -0.51 -12.02 16.58
CA GLY A 202 -1.96 -12.12 16.67
C GLY A 202 -2.39 -13.27 17.58
N ARG A 203 -3.02 -12.93 18.71
CA ARG A 203 -3.63 -13.87 19.65
C ARG A 203 -5.01 -14.21 19.12
N ASP A 204 -5.14 -15.41 18.56
CA ASP A 204 -6.36 -15.90 17.94
C ASP A 204 -7.29 -16.53 18.99
N PRO A 205 -8.45 -15.92 19.30
CA PRO A 205 -9.42 -16.50 20.24
C PRO A 205 -10.19 -17.69 19.63
N GLY A 206 -10.00 -18.01 18.34
CA GLY A 206 -10.71 -19.09 17.64
C GLY A 206 -12.12 -18.73 17.18
N GLU A 207 -12.64 -17.59 17.61
CA GLU A 207 -13.95 -17.04 17.26
C GLU A 207 -13.84 -15.56 16.85
N TYR A 208 -14.94 -14.97 16.36
CA TYR A 208 -14.95 -13.57 15.90
C TYR A 208 -15.20 -12.55 17.03
N THR A 209 -15.09 -12.98 18.29
CA THR A 209 -15.06 -12.11 19.47
C THR A 209 -13.63 -11.62 19.67
N ARG A 210 -13.37 -10.36 19.32
CA ARG A 210 -12.03 -9.77 19.39
C ARG A 210 -11.55 -9.64 20.85
N ILE A 211 -10.26 -9.86 21.06
CA ILE A 211 -9.57 -9.65 22.33
C ILE A 211 -8.42 -8.65 22.14
N GLU A 212 -8.02 -7.98 23.23
CA GLU A 212 -6.88 -7.06 23.21
C GLU A 212 -5.61 -7.75 22.70
N GLN A 213 -4.94 -7.07 21.77
CA GLN A 213 -3.69 -7.48 21.16
C GLN A 213 -2.52 -6.68 21.75
N SER A 214 -1.34 -7.28 21.75
CA SER A 214 -0.11 -6.59 22.15
C SER A 214 0.57 -5.93 20.95
N GLU A 215 1.34 -4.87 21.22
CA GLU A 215 2.14 -4.18 20.20
C GLU A 215 1.30 -3.65 19.03
N VAL A 216 0.13 -3.10 19.31
CA VAL A 216 -0.65 -2.38 18.31
C VAL A 216 0.11 -1.12 17.88
N ARG A 217 0.50 -1.04 16.60
CA ARG A 217 1.31 0.05 16.02
C ARG A 217 0.82 0.38 14.60
N HIS A 218 1.14 1.55 14.09
CA HIS A 218 0.75 2.01 12.75
C HIS A 218 1.15 1.07 11.62
N SER A 219 2.37 0.54 11.65
CA SER A 219 2.84 -0.43 10.65
C SER A 219 1.99 -1.69 10.62
N LEU A 220 1.58 -2.19 11.79
CA LEU A 220 0.77 -3.40 11.92
C LEU A 220 -0.71 -3.13 11.61
N ALA A 221 -1.21 -1.95 11.95
CA ALA A 221 -2.52 -1.49 11.51
C ALA A 221 -2.59 -1.44 9.97
N ALA A 222 -1.57 -0.89 9.31
CA ALA A 222 -1.48 -0.84 7.85
C ALA A 222 -1.38 -2.25 7.26
N ALA A 223 -0.48 -3.08 7.82
CA ALA A 223 -0.30 -4.47 7.41
C ALA A 223 -1.59 -5.30 7.49
N GLY A 224 -2.28 -5.26 8.62
CA GLY A 224 -3.52 -6.01 8.84
C GLY A 224 -4.68 -5.49 8.00
N LEU A 225 -4.86 -4.17 7.91
CA LEU A 225 -5.94 -3.56 7.13
C LEU A 225 -5.75 -3.77 5.63
N GLY A 226 -4.55 -3.49 5.11
CA GLY A 226 -4.22 -3.71 3.69
C GLY A 226 -4.37 -5.17 3.29
N SER A 227 -3.92 -6.10 4.14
CA SER A 227 -4.13 -7.53 3.92
C SER A 227 -5.60 -7.92 3.90
N THR A 228 -6.42 -7.31 4.75
CA THR A 228 -7.87 -7.53 4.78
C THR A 228 -8.53 -7.05 3.49
N TYR A 229 -8.14 -5.89 2.96
CA TYR A 229 -8.60 -5.39 1.66
C TYR A 229 -8.20 -6.32 0.50
N MET A 230 -6.95 -6.77 0.45
CA MET A 230 -6.47 -7.69 -0.59
C MET A 230 -7.21 -9.02 -0.56
N CYS A 231 -7.47 -9.57 0.63
CA CYS A 231 -8.28 -10.78 0.79
C CYS A 231 -9.71 -10.55 0.27
N ALA A 232 -10.32 -9.43 0.61
CA ALA A 232 -11.66 -9.09 0.15
C ALA A 232 -11.71 -8.94 -1.38
N ASP A 233 -10.68 -8.38 -2.01
CA ASP A 233 -10.59 -8.27 -3.47
C ASP A 233 -10.47 -9.65 -4.13
N MET A 234 -9.53 -10.50 -3.68
CA MET A 234 -9.34 -11.85 -4.24
C MET A 234 -10.60 -12.73 -4.11
N LEU A 235 -11.34 -12.58 -3.00
CA LEU A 235 -12.59 -13.30 -2.73
C LEU A 235 -13.82 -12.67 -3.41
N GLY A 236 -13.65 -11.57 -4.17
CA GLY A 236 -14.75 -10.90 -4.88
C GLY A 236 -15.73 -10.15 -3.97
N MET A 237 -15.34 -9.86 -2.73
CA MET A 237 -16.18 -9.20 -1.72
C MET A 237 -16.03 -7.67 -1.73
N ALA A 238 -15.00 -7.12 -2.38
CA ALA A 238 -14.75 -5.66 -2.46
C ALA A 238 -15.95 -4.84 -2.98
N LYS A 239 -16.60 -5.28 -4.07
CA LYS A 239 -17.76 -4.57 -4.66
C LYS A 239 -18.97 -4.54 -3.72
N SER A 240 -19.16 -5.57 -2.90
CA SER A 240 -20.25 -5.64 -1.92
C SER A 240 -20.07 -4.64 -0.77
N MET A 241 -18.84 -4.18 -0.54
CA MET A 241 -18.50 -3.22 0.51
C MET A 241 -18.62 -1.76 0.04
N VAL A 242 -18.30 -1.47 -1.22
CA VAL A 242 -18.51 -0.14 -1.82
C VAL A 242 -20.01 0.14 -2.04
N GLY A 243 -20.80 -0.87 -2.44
CA GLY A 243 -22.24 -0.71 -2.72
C GLY A 243 -23.16 -0.46 -1.52
N ARG A 244 -22.63 -0.35 -0.29
CA ARG A 244 -23.39 0.01 0.93
C ARG A 244 -23.18 1.44 1.40
N ARG A 245 -22.15 2.16 0.94
CA ARG A 245 -22.21 3.63 0.91
C ARG A 245 -23.03 3.98 -0.32
N GLY A 246 -24.05 4.83 -0.13
CA GLY A 246 -25.15 5.02 -1.06
C GLY A 246 -24.72 5.09 -2.51
N ARG A 247 -25.58 4.54 -3.38
CA ARG A 247 -25.57 4.75 -4.83
C ARG A 247 -25.71 6.24 -5.11
N SER A 248 -24.65 7.02 -4.93
CA SER A 248 -24.45 8.23 -5.72
C SER A 248 -24.18 7.72 -7.14
N SER A 249 -25.00 8.19 -8.07
CA SER A 249 -24.81 8.01 -9.49
C SER A 249 -23.34 8.23 -9.88
N PRO A 250 -22.81 7.55 -10.91
CA PRO A 250 -21.46 7.76 -11.42
C PRO A 250 -21.17 9.21 -11.87
N GLU A 251 -22.17 10.10 -11.86
CA GLU A 251 -22.02 11.53 -12.11
C GLU A 251 -21.47 12.34 -10.91
N ASN A 252 -21.40 11.76 -9.69
CA ASN A 252 -21.00 12.51 -8.48
C ASN A 252 -19.72 12.00 -7.79
N SER A 253 -19.05 10.96 -8.28
CA SER A 253 -17.76 10.51 -7.70
C SER A 253 -16.56 11.37 -8.12
N ASP A 254 -16.70 12.15 -9.20
CA ASP A 254 -15.64 13.04 -9.69
C ASP A 254 -15.59 14.37 -8.90
N ALA A 255 -16.58 14.63 -8.03
CA ALA A 255 -16.69 15.89 -7.30
C ALA A 255 -15.75 16.01 -6.08
N GLU A 256 -15.18 14.90 -5.59
CA GLU A 256 -14.26 14.89 -4.42
C GLU A 256 -12.80 14.59 -4.77
N LEU A 257 -12.51 14.17 -6.00
CA LEU A 257 -11.14 13.90 -6.41
C LEU A 257 -10.48 15.19 -6.92
N PRO A 258 -9.26 15.54 -6.44
CA PRO A 258 -8.47 16.60 -7.04
C PRO A 258 -8.41 16.42 -8.57
N PRO A 259 -8.41 17.50 -9.38
CA PRO A 259 -8.42 17.42 -10.86
C PRO A 259 -7.30 16.57 -11.47
N ALA A 260 -6.25 16.28 -10.70
CA ALA A 260 -5.12 15.43 -11.09
C ALA A 260 -5.42 13.92 -11.02
N LEU A 261 -6.46 13.50 -10.30
CA LEU A 261 -6.83 12.09 -10.14
C LEU A 261 -8.00 11.76 -11.06
N LYS A 262 -7.75 10.91 -12.05
CA LYS A 262 -8.80 10.30 -12.87
C LYS A 262 -9.04 8.88 -12.40
N LEU A 263 -10.29 8.52 -12.17
CA LEU A 263 -10.66 7.14 -11.91
C LEU A 263 -10.41 6.31 -13.17
N VAL A 264 -9.37 5.49 -13.15
CA VAL A 264 -9.13 4.49 -14.18
C VAL A 264 -9.86 3.22 -13.76
N VAL A 265 -11.03 2.97 -14.36
CA VAL A 265 -11.73 1.69 -14.21
C VAL A 265 -11.14 0.72 -15.22
N GLU A 266 -10.02 0.09 -14.89
CA GLU A 266 -9.63 -1.14 -15.58
C GLU A 266 -10.53 -2.27 -15.08
N GLU A 267 -11.32 -2.85 -15.98
CA GLU A 267 -11.95 -4.15 -15.72
C GLU A 267 -10.84 -5.20 -15.64
N SER A 268 -10.32 -5.44 -14.43
CA SER A 268 -9.42 -6.55 -14.17
C SER A 268 -10.10 -7.84 -14.65
N GLY A 269 -9.59 -8.40 -15.75
CA GLY A 269 -10.02 -9.69 -16.32
C GLY A 269 -9.72 -10.89 -15.41
N THR A 270 -9.17 -10.65 -14.22
CA THR A 270 -8.86 -11.65 -13.22
C THR A 270 -10.14 -12.26 -12.64
N LYS A 271 -10.33 -13.56 -12.89
CA LYS A 271 -11.46 -14.31 -12.32
C LYS A 271 -11.34 -14.36 -10.80
N LYS A 272 -12.39 -13.92 -10.11
CA LYS A 272 -12.50 -14.01 -8.65
C LYS A 272 -12.44 -15.45 -8.18
N LEU A 273 -11.85 -15.68 -7.00
CA LEU A 273 -11.76 -17.02 -6.44
C LEU A 273 -13.14 -17.45 -5.93
N ALA A 274 -13.69 -18.53 -6.47
CA ALA A 274 -14.99 -19.04 -6.07
C ALA A 274 -14.95 -19.66 -4.65
N GLY A 275 -16.05 -19.53 -3.90
CA GLY A 275 -16.32 -20.38 -2.71
C GLY A 275 -15.88 -19.85 -1.34
N GLY A 276 -16.12 -18.58 -1.02
CA GLY A 276 -15.78 -17.99 0.29
C GLY A 276 -16.77 -18.30 1.42
N ARG A 277 -16.27 -18.79 2.57
CA ARG A 277 -17.00 -18.89 3.87
C ARG A 277 -16.80 -17.69 4.79
N VAL A 278 -16.09 -16.66 4.34
CA VAL A 278 -15.87 -15.44 5.14
C VAL A 278 -17.19 -14.67 5.23
N ASP A 279 -17.65 -14.40 6.45
CA ASP A 279 -18.87 -13.64 6.69
C ASP A 279 -18.69 -12.18 6.22
N PRO A 280 -19.47 -11.71 5.22
CA PRO A 280 -19.34 -10.35 4.70
C PRO A 280 -19.58 -9.26 5.75
N SER A 281 -20.41 -9.53 6.77
CA SER A 281 -20.70 -8.57 7.84
C SER A 281 -19.50 -8.39 8.77
N VAL A 282 -18.82 -9.48 9.12
CA VAL A 282 -17.61 -9.47 9.95
C VAL A 282 -16.48 -8.77 9.20
N LEU A 283 -16.30 -9.10 7.91
CA LEU A 283 -15.32 -8.46 7.05
C LEU A 283 -15.55 -6.95 6.90
N SER A 284 -16.79 -6.55 6.60
CA SER A 284 -17.15 -5.14 6.47
C SER A 284 -16.93 -4.36 7.77
N ARG A 285 -17.24 -4.98 8.92
CA ARG A 285 -16.96 -4.41 10.24
C ARG A 285 -15.47 -4.23 10.45
N ALA A 286 -14.65 -5.24 10.15
CA ALA A 286 -13.20 -5.15 10.34
C ALA A 286 -12.56 -4.03 9.53
N ILE A 287 -12.93 -3.90 8.25
CA ILE A 287 -12.45 -2.82 7.40
C ILE A 287 -12.87 -1.45 7.92
N ARG A 288 -14.15 -1.29 8.29
CA ARG A 288 -14.65 -0.03 8.86
C ARG A 288 -13.88 0.35 10.12
N ASP A 289 -13.71 -0.58 11.05
CA ASP A 289 -13.06 -0.30 12.32
C ASP A 289 -11.57 0.03 12.13
N GLY A 290 -10.88 -0.64 11.18
CA GLY A 290 -9.52 -0.30 10.79
C GLY A 290 -9.39 1.07 10.15
N ASN A 291 -10.31 1.45 9.26
CA ASN A 291 -10.36 2.81 8.72
C ASN A 291 -10.59 3.84 9.84
N THR A 292 -11.53 3.60 10.75
CA THR A 292 -11.77 4.48 11.90
C THR A 292 -10.57 4.59 12.82
N TRP A 293 -9.76 3.53 12.96
CA TRP A 293 -8.49 3.62 13.66
C TRP A 293 -7.53 4.59 12.97
N PHE A 294 -7.38 4.50 11.64
CA PHE A 294 -6.55 5.44 10.87
C PHE A 294 -7.07 6.87 10.87
N GLU A 295 -8.39 7.08 10.76
CA GLU A 295 -9.00 8.41 10.87
C GLU A 295 -8.61 9.13 12.17
N LYS A 296 -8.39 8.38 13.26
CA LYS A 296 -8.02 8.92 14.57
C LYS A 296 -6.51 8.98 14.82
N ASN A 297 -5.77 8.01 14.28
CA ASN A 297 -4.37 7.80 14.64
C ASN A 297 -3.39 8.13 13.52
N PHE A 298 -3.85 8.52 12.32
CA PHE A 298 -2.97 8.80 11.19
C PHE A 298 -1.87 9.81 11.54
N THR A 299 -0.64 9.44 11.16
CA THR A 299 0.56 10.27 11.22
C THR A 299 1.48 9.85 10.08
N ILE A 300 2.45 10.71 9.74
CA ILE A 300 3.57 10.38 8.84
C ILE A 300 4.89 10.21 9.59
N LYS A 301 4.86 10.37 10.92
CA LYS A 301 5.98 10.21 11.84
C LYS A 301 5.58 9.28 12.97
N THR A 302 6.17 8.10 12.99
CA THR A 302 6.06 7.13 14.08
C THR A 302 7.39 6.97 14.79
N GLU A 303 7.36 6.53 16.05
CA GLU A 303 8.56 6.30 16.85
C GLU A 303 9.42 5.16 16.30
N GLU A 304 8.75 4.12 15.77
CA GLU A 304 9.41 2.94 15.21
C GLU A 304 8.86 2.62 13.82
N TRP A 305 9.71 1.99 13.01
CA TRP A 305 9.33 1.43 11.71
C TRP A 305 8.69 2.41 10.72
N ASN A 306 8.99 3.71 10.83
CA ASN A 306 8.32 4.77 10.07
C ASN A 306 8.27 4.50 8.56
N TYR A 307 9.39 4.13 7.96
CA TYR A 307 9.44 3.85 6.52
C TYR A 307 8.68 2.56 6.14
N TYR A 308 8.69 1.55 7.00
CA TYR A 308 7.91 0.34 6.78
C TYR A 308 6.40 0.60 6.92
N TYR A 309 6.01 1.45 7.87
CA TYR A 309 4.63 1.90 8.00
C TYR A 309 4.19 2.69 6.77
N LEU A 310 4.96 3.69 6.32
CA LEU A 310 4.62 4.47 5.13
C LEU A 310 4.52 3.56 3.90
N TYR A 311 5.44 2.62 3.72
CA TYR A 311 5.36 1.60 2.68
C TYR A 311 4.08 0.75 2.75
N GLY A 312 3.64 0.35 3.95
CA GLY A 312 2.43 -0.44 4.11
C GLY A 312 1.14 0.36 3.98
N LEU A 313 1.21 1.69 4.15
CA LEU A 313 0.08 2.61 4.02
C LEU A 313 -0.21 2.96 2.55
N GLU A 314 0.85 3.09 1.74
CA GLU A 314 0.79 3.29 0.28
C GLU A 314 0.26 2.04 -0.45
#